data_AF-A0A5N3S7Y6-F1
#
_entry.id   AF-A0A5N3S7Y6-F1
#
_cell.length_a   1.000
_cell.length_b   1.000
_cell.length_c   1.000
_cell.angle_alpha   90.00
_cell.angle_beta   90.00
_cell.angle_gamma   90.00
#
_symmetry.space_group_name_H-M   'P 1'
#
loop_
_entity.id
_entity.type
_entity.pdbx_description
1 polymer ?
#
loop_
_entity_poly.entity_id
_entity_poly.type
_entity_poly.pdbx_seq_one_letter_code
_entity_poly.pdbx_strand_id
1 'polypeptide(L)'
;MLDSSTTPVLADTLPEQLITLLPLINCSTGTDFSFITAHCSATSPTQDIGVAEIRSWHKSRGWRDVGYHFVIRRCGKVEIGRPLSQTGAHVKGHNKGNIGICLVGGCNTALQPEDNFTFAQRKALFGLIEVLQKRFLIADNNVKGHKDWGVNKACPVMVLRD
;
A
#
# COMPACT_ATOMS: atom_id res chain seq x y z
N MET A 1 34.35 22.30 10.61
CA MET A 1 34.44 21.32 9.50
C MET A 1 33.26 20.39 9.67
N LEU A 2 32.20 20.58 8.88
CA LEU A 2 31.02 19.73 8.91
C LEU A 2 31.37 18.41 8.23
N ASP A 3 31.34 17.30 8.97
CA ASP A 3 31.51 15.95 8.43
C ASP A 3 30.29 15.58 7.58
N SER A 4 30.57 15.40 6.29
CA SER A 4 29.69 14.97 5.23
C SER A 4 29.69 13.45 5.13
N SER A 5 28.94 12.73 5.96
CA SER A 5 28.79 11.28 5.79
C SER A 5 27.57 10.67 6.51
N THR A 6 26.37 11.19 6.27
CA THR A 6 25.13 10.49 6.69
C THR A 6 24.08 10.51 5.58
N THR A 7 24.21 9.60 4.61
CA THR A 7 23.11 9.08 3.77
C THR A 7 23.48 7.65 3.31
N PRO A 8 22.55 6.68 3.27
CA PRO A 8 21.94 6.08 4.46
C PRO A 8 22.03 4.54 4.45
N VAL A 9 22.14 3.93 5.63
CA VAL A 9 22.03 2.48 5.92
C VAL A 9 20.68 1.85 5.46
N LEU A 10 19.76 2.65 4.91
CA LEU A 10 18.42 2.23 4.51
C LEU A 10 18.35 1.41 3.23
N ALA A 11 19.26 1.63 2.28
CA ALA A 11 19.17 0.98 0.97
C ALA A 11 19.45 -0.52 1.04
N ASP A 12 20.30 -0.94 1.99
CA ASP A 12 20.83 -2.31 2.07
C ASP A 12 19.85 -3.33 2.66
N THR A 13 18.73 -2.90 3.26
CA THR A 13 17.72 -3.79 3.85
C THR A 13 16.39 -3.80 3.09
N LEU A 14 16.22 -2.93 2.09
CA LEU A 14 15.00 -2.88 1.29
C LEU A 14 15.00 -4.00 0.26
N PRO A 15 13.87 -4.72 0.07
CA PRO A 15 13.68 -5.59 -1.08
C PRO A 15 14.11 -4.87 -2.37
N GLU A 16 14.93 -5.49 -3.21
CA GLU A 16 15.44 -4.89 -4.47
C GLU A 16 14.32 -4.28 -5.33
N GLN A 17 13.13 -4.86 -5.27
CA GLN A 17 11.94 -4.37 -5.97
C GLN A 17 11.50 -2.96 -5.52
N LEU A 18 11.72 -2.59 -4.24
CA LEU A 18 11.44 -1.25 -3.72
C LEU A 18 12.47 -0.22 -4.18
N ILE A 19 13.71 -0.63 -4.47
CA ILE A 19 14.77 0.27 -4.95
C ILE A 19 14.34 0.93 -6.26
N THR A 20 13.71 0.17 -7.16
CA THR A 20 13.21 0.68 -8.45
C THR A 20 12.09 1.73 -8.30
N LEU A 21 11.43 1.78 -7.14
CA LEU A 21 10.34 2.71 -6.85
C LEU A 21 10.82 3.99 -6.16
N LEU A 22 12.05 4.02 -5.64
CA LEU A 22 12.60 5.16 -4.91
C LEU A 22 12.54 6.48 -5.70
N PRO A 23 12.86 6.54 -7.01
CA PRO A 23 12.75 7.80 -7.76
C PRO A 23 11.32 8.37 -7.79
N LEU A 24 10.32 7.49 -7.82
CA LEU A 24 8.91 7.84 -7.90
C LEU A 24 8.36 8.25 -6.53
N ILE A 25 8.86 7.63 -5.46
CA ILE A 25 8.56 8.00 -4.06
C ILE A 25 9.28 9.32 -3.68
N ASN A 26 10.47 9.57 -4.24
CA ASN A 26 11.26 10.75 -3.95
C ASN A 26 10.83 11.99 -4.75
N CYS A 27 10.02 11.84 -5.79
CA CYS A 27 9.46 12.95 -6.56
C CYS A 27 8.66 13.91 -5.66
N SER A 28 8.83 15.22 -5.87
CA SER A 28 8.05 16.25 -5.18
C SER A 28 6.57 16.13 -5.58
N THR A 29 5.71 15.73 -4.64
CA THR A 29 4.28 15.48 -4.90
C THR A 29 3.41 16.70 -4.68
N GLY A 30 3.95 17.82 -4.16
CA GLY A 30 3.17 18.99 -3.71
C GLY A 30 2.06 18.65 -2.70
N THR A 31 2.08 17.44 -2.15
CA THR A 31 1.01 16.85 -1.35
C THR A 31 1.62 16.29 -0.07
N ASP A 32 1.18 16.82 1.06
CA ASP A 32 1.56 16.30 2.37
C ASP A 32 0.74 15.04 2.67
N PHE A 33 1.43 13.96 3.02
CA PHE A 33 0.80 12.71 3.45
C PHE A 33 0.89 12.58 4.96
N SER A 34 -0.23 12.27 5.60
CA SER A 34 -0.32 12.09 7.05
C SER A 34 -0.63 10.66 7.44
N PHE A 35 -1.16 9.83 6.52
CA PHE A 35 -1.60 8.47 6.79
C PHE A 35 -1.16 7.49 5.71
N ILE A 36 -0.99 6.23 6.12
CA ILE A 36 -0.90 5.07 5.23
C ILE A 36 -2.01 4.11 5.62
N THR A 37 -2.80 3.64 4.66
CA THR A 37 -3.82 2.63 4.88
C THR A 37 -3.54 1.37 4.07
N ALA A 38 -3.43 0.24 4.76
CA ALA A 38 -3.35 -1.08 4.13
C ALA A 38 -4.75 -1.65 3.87
N HIS A 39 -4.90 -2.24 2.69
CA HIS A 39 -6.13 -2.85 2.18
C HIS A 39 -5.86 -4.25 1.65
N CYS A 40 -6.91 -5.02 1.46
CA CYS A 40 -6.91 -6.23 0.65
C CYS A 40 -7.89 -6.09 -0.52
N SER A 41 -7.64 -6.81 -1.61
CA SER A 41 -8.50 -6.82 -2.81
C SER A 41 -9.76 -7.69 -2.66
N ALA A 42 -9.84 -8.48 -1.58
CA ALA A 42 -10.93 -9.44 -1.32
C ALA A 42 -11.04 -10.51 -2.43
N THR A 43 -9.90 -10.96 -2.94
CA THR A 43 -9.81 -12.06 -3.91
C THR A 43 -9.37 -13.36 -3.23
N SER A 44 -9.59 -14.49 -3.91
CA SER A 44 -9.14 -15.79 -3.44
C SER A 44 -7.59 -15.88 -3.46
N PRO A 45 -6.97 -16.83 -2.72
CA PRO A 45 -5.52 -16.99 -2.71
C PRO A 45 -4.95 -17.48 -4.05
N THR A 46 -5.79 -18.05 -4.93
CA THR A 46 -5.41 -18.56 -6.25
C THR A 46 -5.49 -17.49 -7.35
N GLN A 47 -6.09 -16.33 -7.06
CA GLN A 47 -6.14 -15.20 -7.99
C GLN A 47 -4.90 -14.33 -7.84
N ASP A 48 -3.98 -14.38 -8.81
CA ASP A 48 -2.88 -13.43 -8.93
C ASP A 48 -3.19 -12.36 -9.98
N ILE A 49 -3.95 -11.36 -9.55
CA ILE A 49 -4.24 -10.15 -10.34
C ILE A 49 -3.20 -9.05 -10.07
N GLY A 50 -3.17 -8.01 -10.90
CA GLY A 50 -2.36 -6.82 -10.71
C GLY A 50 -3.16 -5.52 -10.72
N VAL A 51 -2.43 -4.41 -10.84
CA VAL A 51 -3.04 -3.06 -10.93
C VAL A 51 -3.98 -2.95 -12.13
N ALA A 52 -3.64 -3.57 -13.26
CA ALA A 52 -4.41 -3.45 -14.50
C ALA A 52 -5.83 -4.00 -14.33
N GLU A 53 -5.98 -5.17 -13.71
CA GLU A 53 -7.27 -5.81 -13.45
C GLU A 53 -8.08 -5.01 -12.43
N ILE A 54 -7.47 -4.61 -11.30
CA ILE A 54 -8.15 -3.81 -10.27
C ILE A 54 -8.60 -2.46 -10.85
N ARG A 55 -7.76 -1.82 -11.66
CA ARG A 55 -8.09 -0.58 -12.38
C ARG A 55 -9.31 -0.79 -13.29
N SER A 56 -9.34 -1.89 -14.04
CA SER A 56 -10.47 -2.23 -14.91
C SER A 56 -11.77 -2.36 -14.10
N TRP A 57 -11.74 -3.10 -12.97
CA TRP A 57 -12.90 -3.26 -12.09
C TRP A 57 -13.37 -1.95 -11.45
N HIS A 58 -12.46 -1.05 -11.09
CA HIS A 58 -12.84 0.25 -10.57
C HIS A 58 -13.44 1.15 -11.66
N LYS A 59 -12.86 1.15 -12.86
CA LYS A 59 -13.41 1.90 -14.01
C LYS A 59 -14.79 1.42 -14.41
N SER A 60 -15.06 0.11 -14.37
CA SER A 60 -16.40 -0.43 -14.64
C SER A 60 -17.44 0.00 -13.59
N ARG A 61 -17.00 0.43 -12.40
CA ARG A 61 -17.83 1.01 -11.34
C ARG A 61 -17.91 2.55 -11.40
N GLY A 62 -17.44 3.16 -12.50
CA GLY A 62 -17.47 4.60 -12.72
C GLY A 62 -16.33 5.38 -12.03
N TRP A 63 -15.29 4.71 -11.55
CA TRP A 63 -14.15 5.41 -10.95
C TRP A 63 -13.19 5.91 -12.03
N ARG A 64 -12.54 7.04 -11.77
CA ARG A 64 -11.56 7.62 -12.72
C ARG A 64 -10.33 6.73 -12.93
N ASP A 65 -9.91 6.02 -11.88
CA ASP A 65 -8.74 5.15 -11.86
C ASP A 65 -8.80 4.15 -10.71
N VAL A 66 -7.84 3.24 -10.60
CA VAL A 66 -7.59 2.41 -9.41
C VAL A 66 -7.56 3.29 -8.15
N GLY A 67 -8.10 2.78 -7.04
CA GLY A 67 -8.29 3.57 -5.81
C GLY A 67 -7.05 3.66 -4.94
N TYR A 68 -6.11 2.74 -5.14
CA TYR A 68 -4.89 2.57 -4.36
C TYR A 68 -3.70 3.19 -5.08
N HIS A 69 -2.71 3.64 -4.31
CA HIS A 69 -1.45 4.15 -4.84
C HIS A 69 -0.49 3.01 -5.18
N PHE A 70 -0.55 1.93 -4.40
CA PHE A 70 0.26 0.72 -4.60
C PHE A 70 -0.60 -0.53 -4.52
N VAL A 71 -0.23 -1.55 -5.31
CA VAL A 71 -0.81 -2.90 -5.24
C VAL A 71 0.32 -3.90 -5.11
N ILE A 72 0.18 -4.86 -4.18
CA ILE A 72 1.16 -5.91 -3.91
C ILE A 72 0.57 -7.25 -4.35
N ARG A 73 1.14 -7.81 -5.44
CA ARG A 73 0.75 -9.09 -6.02
C ARG A 73 1.07 -10.27 -5.10
N ARG A 74 0.53 -11.46 -5.40
CA ARG A 74 0.75 -12.67 -4.57
C ARG A 74 2.23 -13.03 -4.43
N CYS A 75 3.02 -12.74 -5.48
CA CYS A 75 4.47 -12.94 -5.50
C CYS A 75 5.29 -11.88 -4.74
N GLY A 76 4.65 -10.86 -4.14
CA GLY A 76 5.32 -9.75 -3.44
C GLY A 76 5.71 -8.57 -4.34
N LYS A 77 5.52 -8.67 -5.66
CA LYS A 77 5.77 -7.55 -6.58
C LYS A 77 4.87 -6.37 -6.24
N VAL A 78 5.49 -5.20 -6.05
CA VAL A 78 4.79 -3.92 -5.84
C VAL A 78 4.59 -3.26 -7.21
N GLU A 79 3.34 -2.94 -7.53
CA GLU A 79 2.93 -2.24 -8.74
C GLU A 79 2.33 -0.88 -8.39
N ILE A 80 2.62 0.12 -9.23
CA ILE A 80 2.12 1.49 -9.05
C ILE A 80 0.72 1.60 -9.61
N GLY A 81 -0.20 2.02 -8.74
CA GLY A 81 -1.58 2.32 -9.08
C GLY A 81 -1.77 3.78 -9.45
N ARG A 82 -2.54 4.48 -8.62
CA ARG A 82 -2.77 5.92 -8.76
C ARG A 82 -1.50 6.69 -8.37
N PRO A 83 -1.06 7.70 -9.14
CA PRO A 83 0.10 8.51 -8.78
C PRO A 83 -0.07 9.19 -7.42
N LEU A 84 1.00 9.30 -6.64
CA LEU A 84 1.00 10.01 -5.34
C LEU A 84 0.67 11.51 -5.48
N SER A 85 0.80 12.10 -6.66
CA SER A 85 0.34 13.47 -6.94
C SER A 85 -1.18 13.61 -7.04
N GLN A 86 -1.94 12.50 -6.97
CA GLN A 86 -3.39 12.50 -7.01
C GLN A 86 -3.97 11.86 -5.75
N THR A 87 -5.05 12.43 -5.22
CA THR A 87 -5.77 11.85 -4.08
C THR A 87 -6.33 10.46 -4.44
N GLY A 88 -6.13 9.50 -3.54
CA GLY A 88 -6.67 8.14 -3.62
C GLY A 88 -8.20 8.04 -3.61
N ALA A 89 -8.72 6.83 -3.76
CA ALA A 89 -10.15 6.52 -3.59
C ALA A 89 -10.31 5.16 -2.91
N HIS A 90 -9.80 5.03 -1.69
CA HIS A 90 -9.70 3.76 -0.98
C HIS A 90 -10.33 3.77 0.43
N VAL A 91 -10.44 4.94 1.09
CA VAL A 91 -11.20 5.11 2.35
C VAL A 91 -12.15 6.31 2.22
N LYS A 92 -13.46 6.06 2.26
CA LYS A 92 -14.48 7.12 2.18
C LYS A 92 -14.27 8.13 3.32
N GLY A 93 -14.19 9.42 3.00
CA GLY A 93 -13.97 10.50 3.97
C GLY A 93 -12.51 10.73 4.37
N HIS A 94 -11.58 9.82 4.05
CA HIS A 94 -10.20 9.88 4.54
C HIS A 94 -9.13 9.70 3.44
N ASN A 95 -9.46 10.01 2.18
CA ASN A 95 -8.51 9.83 1.06
C ASN A 95 -7.45 10.93 0.97
N LYS A 96 -7.77 12.17 1.35
CA LYS A 96 -6.84 13.31 1.27
C LYS A 96 -5.68 13.09 2.24
N GLY A 97 -4.45 13.19 1.76
CA GLY A 97 -3.24 12.96 2.57
C GLY A 97 -3.08 11.51 3.04
N ASN A 98 -3.73 10.53 2.40
CA ASN A 98 -3.70 9.12 2.80
C ASN A 98 -3.22 8.21 1.66
N ILE A 99 -2.08 7.58 1.86
CA ILE A 99 -1.50 6.62 0.91
C ILE A 99 -2.21 5.28 1.07
N GLY A 100 -2.57 4.66 -0.05
CA GLY A 100 -3.36 3.43 -0.07
C GLY A 100 -2.53 2.29 -0.67
N ILE A 101 -2.32 1.23 0.10
CA ILE A 101 -1.59 0.03 -0.33
C ILE A 101 -2.56 -1.15 -0.31
N CYS A 102 -2.73 -1.84 -1.43
CA CYS A 102 -3.64 -3.00 -1.54
C CYS A 102 -2.86 -4.30 -1.73
N LEU A 103 -3.13 -5.31 -0.90
CA LEU A 103 -2.61 -6.66 -1.10
C LEU A 103 -3.61 -7.52 -1.87
N VAL A 104 -3.11 -8.30 -2.83
CA VAL A 104 -3.92 -9.29 -3.56
C VAL A 104 -4.23 -10.49 -2.66
N GLY A 105 -5.50 -10.85 -2.56
CA GLY A 105 -6.00 -11.84 -1.60
C GLY A 105 -6.94 -11.25 -0.54
N GLY A 106 -7.01 -11.90 0.62
CA GLY A 106 -7.83 -11.49 1.76
C GLY A 106 -9.18 -12.19 1.88
N CYS A 107 -9.50 -13.13 1.00
CA CYS A 107 -10.67 -14.00 1.10
C CYS A 107 -10.31 -15.46 0.82
N ASN A 108 -11.00 -16.40 1.45
CA ASN A 108 -10.92 -17.82 1.12
C ASN A 108 -11.75 -18.18 -0.13
N THR A 109 -11.81 -19.46 -0.49
CA THR A 109 -12.57 -19.95 -1.67
C THR A 109 -14.08 -19.75 -1.55
N ALA A 110 -14.61 -19.58 -0.34
CA ALA A 110 -16.01 -19.25 -0.07
C ALA A 110 -16.26 -17.73 0.06
N LEU A 111 -15.30 -16.90 -0.39
CA LEU A 111 -15.32 -15.43 -0.33
C LEU A 111 -15.46 -14.86 1.10
N GLN A 112 -15.13 -15.64 2.13
CA GLN A 112 -15.08 -15.16 3.51
C GLN A 112 -13.72 -14.53 3.80
N PRO A 113 -13.64 -13.46 4.62
CA PRO A 113 -12.38 -12.83 4.99
C PRO A 113 -11.41 -13.85 5.59
N GLU A 114 -10.21 -13.95 5.04
CA GLU A 114 -9.15 -14.81 5.57
C GLU A 114 -7.77 -14.17 5.37
N ASP A 115 -6.92 -14.26 6.39
CA ASP A 115 -5.53 -13.87 6.27
C ASP A 115 -4.74 -14.94 5.50
N ASN A 116 -4.58 -14.73 4.20
CA ASN A 116 -3.88 -15.66 3.32
C ASN A 116 -2.70 -15.02 2.57
N PHE A 117 -2.15 -13.92 3.09
CA PHE A 117 -1.05 -13.22 2.44
C PHE A 117 0.28 -13.98 2.56
N THR A 118 1.03 -14.02 1.47
CA THR A 118 2.32 -14.72 1.41
C THR A 118 3.39 -13.97 2.22
N PHE A 119 4.48 -14.66 2.59
CA PHE A 119 5.63 -14.01 3.23
C PHE A 119 6.22 -12.89 2.35
N ALA A 120 6.31 -13.12 1.03
CA ALA A 120 6.80 -12.12 0.08
C ALA A 120 5.93 -10.85 0.08
N GLN A 121 4.61 -11.02 0.14
CA GLN A 121 3.67 -9.91 0.28
C GLN A 121 3.87 -9.11 1.56
N ARG A 122 4.00 -9.79 2.70
CA ARG A 122 4.24 -9.14 4.00
C ARG A 122 5.56 -8.39 4.01
N LYS A 123 6.63 -9.02 3.50
CA LYS A 123 7.95 -8.38 3.37
C LYS A 123 7.88 -7.11 2.51
N ALA A 124 7.20 -7.17 1.38
CA ALA A 124 7.01 -6.02 0.50
C ALA A 124 6.15 -4.92 1.16
N LEU A 125 5.07 -5.29 1.86
CA LEU A 125 4.19 -4.37 2.56
C LEU A 125 4.93 -3.58 3.62
N PHE A 126 5.60 -4.27 4.56
CA PHE A 126 6.28 -3.61 5.67
C PHE A 126 7.49 -2.80 5.20
N GLY A 127 8.26 -3.30 4.23
CA GLY A 127 9.33 -2.51 3.62
C GLY A 127 8.82 -1.26 2.92
N LEU A 128 7.68 -1.35 2.20
CA LEU A 128 7.07 -0.18 1.55
C LEU A 128 6.55 0.83 2.58
N ILE A 129 5.89 0.36 3.65
CA ILE A 129 5.44 1.22 4.75
C ILE A 129 6.62 1.98 5.36
N GLU A 130 7.71 1.29 5.67
CA GLU A 130 8.91 1.91 6.26
C GLU A 130 9.50 3.02 5.37
N VAL A 131 9.62 2.76 4.05
CA VAL A 131 10.09 3.76 3.08
C VAL A 131 9.17 4.98 3.05
N LEU A 132 7.86 4.76 2.99
CA LEU A 132 6.87 5.84 2.92
C LEU A 132 6.83 6.64 4.23
N GLN A 133 6.91 5.99 5.38
CA GLN A 133 6.98 6.65 6.69
C GLN A 133 8.18 7.58 6.77
N LYS A 134 9.37 7.10 6.38
CA LYS A 134 10.59 7.91 6.41
C LYS A 134 10.54 9.05 5.40
N ARG A 135 10.02 8.79 4.19
CA ARG A 135 9.94 9.81 3.13
C ARG A 135 9.01 10.96 3.48
N PHE A 136 7.85 10.65 4.05
CA PHE A 136 6.77 11.60 4.30
C PHE A 136 6.59 11.95 5.78
N LEU A 137 7.50 11.50 6.65
CA LEU A 137 7.48 11.71 8.10
C LEU A 137 6.16 11.25 8.75
N ILE A 138 5.62 10.13 8.26
CA ILE A 138 4.35 9.58 8.77
C ILE A 138 4.64 8.80 10.05
N ALA A 139 4.07 9.27 11.15
CA ALA A 139 4.19 8.62 12.44
C ALA A 139 3.60 7.21 12.41
N ASP A 140 4.12 6.34 13.28
CA ASP A 140 3.73 4.95 13.32
C ASP A 140 2.23 4.77 13.56
N ASN A 141 1.65 5.47 14.55
CA ASN A 141 0.22 5.46 14.84
C ASN A 141 -0.72 5.88 13.67
N ASN A 142 -0.17 6.43 12.59
CA ASN A 142 -0.89 6.82 11.38
C ASN A 142 -0.83 5.76 10.26
N VAL A 143 -0.20 4.60 10.50
CA VAL A 143 -0.33 3.42 9.63
C VAL A 143 -1.50 2.57 10.13
N LYS A 144 -2.53 2.45 9.30
CA LYS A 144 -3.83 1.87 9.65
C LYS A 144 -4.23 0.77 8.69
N GLY A 145 -5.04 -0.18 9.15
CA GLY A 145 -5.88 -1.00 8.30
C GLY A 145 -7.16 -0.25 7.93
N HIS A 146 -7.83 -0.64 6.84
CA HIS A 146 -9.13 -0.04 6.49
C HIS A 146 -10.15 -0.14 7.64
N LYS A 147 -10.19 -1.26 8.38
CA LYS A 147 -11.05 -1.46 9.55
C LYS A 147 -10.86 -0.44 10.67
N ASP A 148 -9.68 0.18 10.78
CA ASP A 148 -9.33 1.11 11.86
C ASP A 148 -9.94 2.52 11.66
N TRP A 149 -10.66 2.74 10.54
CA TRP A 149 -11.36 4.00 10.24
C TRP A 149 -12.83 4.00 10.72
N GLY A 150 -13.19 3.16 11.70
CA GLY A 150 -14.54 3.12 12.26
C GLY A 150 -15.59 2.54 11.31
N VAL A 151 -15.17 1.67 10.39
CA VAL A 151 -16.05 1.01 9.41
C VAL A 151 -16.21 -0.47 9.72
N ASN A 152 -17.40 -1.03 9.46
CA ASN A 152 -17.63 -2.46 9.59
C ASN A 152 -17.02 -3.22 8.39
N LYS A 153 -15.70 -3.43 8.42
CA LYS A 153 -14.94 -4.17 7.41
C LYS A 153 -13.89 -5.03 8.08
N ALA A 154 -13.65 -6.22 7.53
CA ALA A 154 -12.53 -7.07 7.96
C ALA A 154 -11.17 -6.60 7.38
N CYS A 155 -11.20 -5.91 6.24
CA CYS A 155 -10.04 -5.41 5.49
C CYS A 155 -9.06 -4.61 6.39
N PRO A 156 -7.74 -4.89 6.36
CA PRO A 156 -7.00 -5.73 5.41
C PRO A 156 -6.99 -7.23 5.72
N VAL A 157 -7.77 -7.69 6.71
CA VAL A 157 -7.80 -9.09 7.16
C VAL A 157 -6.43 -9.57 7.65
N MET A 158 -5.67 -8.65 8.23
CA MET A 158 -4.43 -8.93 8.92
C MET A 158 -4.30 -7.96 10.09
N VAL A 159 -3.45 -8.34 11.03
CA VAL A 159 -2.98 -7.46 12.09
C VAL A 159 -1.71 -6.76 11.57
N LEU A 160 -1.72 -5.43 11.59
CA LEU A 160 -0.54 -4.64 11.17
C LEU A 160 0.45 -4.44 12.32
N ARG A 161 -0.02 -4.60 13.57
CA ARG A 161 0.71 -4.36 14.82
C ARG A 161 0.11 -5.23 15.92
N ASP A 162 0.96 -5.83 16.73
CA ASP A 162 0.58 -6.52 17.96
C ASP A 162 0.49 -5.54 19.14
#